data_AF-V6TE23-F1
#
_entry.id   AF-V6TE23-F1
#
_cell.length_a   1.000
_cell.length_b   1.000
_cell.length_c   1.000
_cell.angle_alpha   90.00
_cell.angle_beta   90.00
_cell.angle_gamma   90.00
#
_symmetry.space_group_name_H-M   'P 1'
#
loop_
_entity.id
_entity.type
_entity.pdbx_description
1 polymer ?
#
loop_
_entity_poly.entity_id
_entity_poly.type
_entity_poly.pdbx_seq_one_letter_code
_entity_poly.pdbx_strand_id
1 'polypeptide(L)'
;MRGEVRAAGVIPYTVSNGVTYFLMVKTNSKGFGDFGGKIEHNELPHEIAAREAEEESNGIFRMSDVLAKIGTNYIYIPAAKYALFFYPLSELPDPLSFGTRELHTGYPLEVVCCNSANGFNLQLHPRLVTARKLILQELRKRARCERM
;
A
#
# COMPACT_ATOMS: atom_id res chain seq x y z
N MET A 1 -24.78 -1.45 0.56
CA MET A 1 -24.12 -2.51 -0.24
C MET A 1 -22.68 -2.06 -0.48
N ARG A 2 -21.68 -2.78 0.07
CA ARG A 2 -20.28 -2.57 -0.34
C ARG A 2 -20.21 -3.04 -1.80
N GLY A 3 -19.92 -2.14 -2.73
CA GLY A 3 -19.74 -2.51 -4.14
C GLY A 3 -18.65 -3.59 -4.22
N GLU A 4 -18.88 -4.61 -5.04
CA GLU A 4 -17.98 -5.74 -5.26
C GLU A 4 -16.53 -5.24 -5.42
N VAL A 5 -15.67 -5.53 -4.44
CA VAL A 5 -14.24 -5.23 -4.49
C VAL A 5 -13.64 -6.07 -5.61
N ARG A 6 -12.85 -5.46 -6.49
CA ARG A 6 -12.22 -6.14 -7.65
C ARG A 6 -10.71 -6.16 -7.59
N ALA A 7 -10.15 -5.44 -6.63
CA ALA A 7 -8.72 -5.22 -6.49
C ALA A 7 -8.44 -4.69 -5.07
N ALA A 8 -7.25 -4.96 -4.55
CA ALA A 8 -6.84 -4.51 -3.25
C ALA A 8 -5.32 -4.36 -3.14
N GLY A 9 -4.88 -3.64 -2.12
CA GLY A 9 -3.47 -3.48 -1.84
C GLY A 9 -3.19 -2.83 -0.49
N VAL A 10 -1.90 -2.71 -0.17
CA VAL A 10 -1.39 -2.21 1.10
C VAL A 10 -0.47 -1.01 0.93
N ILE A 11 -0.57 -0.06 1.85
CA ILE A 11 0.48 0.94 2.10
C ILE A 11 1.27 0.51 3.33
N PRO A 12 2.51 0.00 3.18
CA PRO A 12 3.42 -0.24 4.29
C PRO A 12 3.79 1.09 4.94
N TYR A 13 3.73 1.15 6.26
CA TYR A 13 4.06 2.37 6.99
C TYR A 13 4.70 2.09 8.35
N THR A 14 5.49 3.05 8.81
CA THR A 14 5.94 3.17 10.21
C THR A 14 5.65 4.59 10.69
N VAL A 15 5.66 4.80 11.99
CA VAL A 15 5.59 6.13 12.59
C VAL A 15 6.87 6.37 13.37
N SER A 16 7.45 7.54 13.15
CA SER A 16 8.66 7.96 13.86
C SER A 16 8.58 9.45 14.13
N ASN A 17 8.86 9.86 15.37
CA ASN A 17 8.79 11.25 15.83
C ASN A 17 7.45 11.94 15.49
N GLY A 18 6.36 11.17 15.55
CA GLY A 18 5.01 11.66 15.26
C GLY A 18 4.79 12.06 13.80
N VAL A 19 5.55 11.48 12.87
CA VAL A 19 5.38 11.55 11.43
C VAL A 19 5.20 10.13 10.90
N THR A 20 4.22 9.91 10.03
CA THR A 20 4.07 8.61 9.33
C THR A 20 4.96 8.61 8.10
N TYR A 21 5.86 7.63 8.03
CA TYR A 21 6.63 7.29 6.85
C TYR A 21 5.97 6.10 6.17
N PHE A 22 5.95 6.09 4.85
CA PHE A 22 5.28 5.01 4.11
C PHE A 22 5.94 4.78 2.76
N LEU A 23 5.81 3.55 2.26
CA LEU A 23 6.36 3.13 0.98
C LEU A 23 5.29 3.22 -0.11
N MET A 24 5.70 3.73 -1.26
CA MET A 24 4.91 3.73 -2.49
C MET A 24 5.72 3.02 -3.56
N VAL A 25 5.03 2.27 -4.41
CA VAL A 25 5.63 1.51 -5.51
C VAL A 25 5.14 2.03 -6.84
N LYS A 26 6.04 2.14 -7.81
CA LYS A 26 5.69 2.39 -9.20
C LYS A 26 6.00 1.13 -9.99
N THR A 27 4.95 0.37 -10.22
CA THR A 27 4.92 -0.62 -11.29
C THR A 27 4.42 0.12 -12.53
N ASN A 28 5.12 -0.02 -13.66
CA ASN A 28 4.78 0.60 -14.95
C ASN A 28 4.75 2.17 -14.99
N SER A 29 4.16 2.73 -16.06
CA SER A 29 4.14 4.16 -16.38
C SER A 29 2.98 4.96 -15.76
N LYS A 30 2.11 4.34 -14.95
CA LYS A 30 0.88 4.98 -14.43
C LYS A 30 1.06 5.82 -13.18
N GLY A 31 2.29 5.96 -12.67
CA GLY A 31 2.60 6.68 -11.43
C GLY A 31 2.72 5.76 -10.22
N PHE A 32 2.95 6.34 -9.05
CA PHE A 32 3.19 5.62 -7.80
C PHE A 32 1.87 5.24 -7.11
N GLY A 33 1.76 3.97 -6.74
CA GLY A 33 0.66 3.39 -6.02
C GLY A 33 1.08 2.72 -4.72
N ASP A 34 0.12 2.03 -4.14
CA ASP A 34 0.29 1.02 -3.11
C ASP A 34 0.74 -0.32 -3.72
N PHE A 35 1.16 -1.27 -2.88
CA PHE A 35 1.46 -2.62 -3.34
C PHE A 35 0.15 -3.38 -3.50
N GLY A 36 -0.26 -3.64 -4.73
CA GLY A 36 -1.61 -4.13 -4.98
C GLY A 36 -2.00 -4.35 -6.42
N GLY A 37 -2.95 -5.26 -6.59
CA GLY A 37 -3.46 -5.69 -7.88
C GLY A 37 -4.87 -6.24 -7.80
N LYS A 38 -5.21 -7.12 -8.72
CA LYS A 38 -6.60 -7.54 -8.97
C LYS A 38 -6.92 -8.81 -8.21
N ILE A 39 -8.22 -9.04 -7.99
CA ILE A 39 -8.69 -10.32 -7.49
C ILE A 39 -8.28 -11.46 -8.42
N GLU A 40 -7.74 -12.53 -7.85
CA GLU A 40 -7.58 -13.82 -8.48
C GLU A 40 -8.32 -14.87 -7.65
N HIS A 41 -8.60 -16.05 -8.22
CA HIS A 41 -9.07 -17.23 -7.47
C HIS A 41 -10.21 -17.04 -6.45
N ASN A 42 -11.08 -16.03 -6.62
CA ASN A 42 -12.14 -15.64 -5.67
C ASN A 42 -11.65 -15.21 -4.27
N GLU A 43 -10.45 -14.64 -4.19
CA GLU A 43 -9.85 -14.12 -2.95
C GLU A 43 -10.70 -13.04 -2.26
N LEU A 44 -10.65 -13.02 -0.93
CA LEU A 44 -11.14 -11.91 -0.11
C LEU A 44 -10.21 -10.69 -0.23
N PRO A 45 -10.70 -9.46 0.02
CA PRO A 45 -9.90 -8.25 -0.16
C PRO A 45 -8.54 -8.22 0.55
N HIS A 46 -8.46 -8.77 1.77
CA HIS A 46 -7.20 -8.80 2.52
C HIS A 46 -6.24 -9.88 2.01
N GLU A 47 -6.76 -10.96 1.42
CA GLU A 47 -5.96 -12.01 0.77
C GLU A 47 -5.33 -11.47 -0.50
N ILE A 48 -6.11 -10.77 -1.34
CA ILE A 48 -5.62 -10.07 -2.53
C ILE A 48 -4.48 -9.11 -2.13
N ALA A 49 -4.72 -8.26 -1.13
CA ALA A 49 -3.76 -7.26 -0.70
C ALA A 49 -2.45 -7.90 -0.18
N ALA A 50 -2.53 -9.05 0.49
CA ALA A 50 -1.37 -9.75 1.02
C ALA A 50 -0.57 -10.50 -0.05
N ARG A 51 -1.25 -11.15 -1.01
CA ARG A 51 -0.61 -11.81 -2.16
C ARG A 51 0.15 -10.80 -3.01
N GLU A 52 -0.52 -9.72 -3.41
CA GLU A 52 0.07 -8.68 -4.25
C GLU A 52 1.21 -7.95 -3.53
N ALA A 53 1.10 -7.76 -2.21
CA ALA A 53 2.20 -7.25 -1.42
C ALA A 53 3.44 -8.15 -1.48
N GLU A 54 3.28 -9.47 -1.43
CA GLU A 54 4.40 -10.40 -1.53
C GLU A 54 5.02 -10.41 -2.93
N GLU A 55 4.18 -10.43 -3.98
CA GLU A 55 4.60 -10.42 -5.38
C GLU A 55 5.33 -9.13 -5.76
N GLU A 56 4.71 -7.97 -5.57
CA GLU A 56 5.26 -6.66 -5.96
C GLU A 56 6.43 -6.22 -5.06
N SER A 57 6.62 -6.85 -3.89
CA SER A 57 7.76 -6.59 -3.00
C SER A 57 8.92 -7.57 -3.13
N ASN A 58 8.87 -8.51 -4.09
CA ASN A 58 9.87 -9.57 -4.23
C ASN A 58 10.06 -10.41 -2.95
N GLY A 59 8.97 -10.64 -2.21
CA GLY A 59 8.96 -11.46 -1.01
C GLY A 59 9.43 -10.74 0.27
N ILE A 60 9.71 -9.43 0.21
CA ILE A 60 10.06 -8.64 1.41
C ILE A 60 8.86 -8.58 2.36
N PHE A 61 7.66 -8.38 1.83
CA PHE A 61 6.42 -8.41 2.59
C PHE A 61 5.77 -9.78 2.47
N ARG A 62 6.10 -10.67 3.41
CA ARG A 62 5.53 -12.02 3.45
C ARG A 62 4.01 -11.97 3.64
N MET A 63 3.27 -12.70 2.79
CA MET A 63 1.81 -12.73 2.80
C MET A 63 1.24 -13.01 4.20
N SER A 64 1.83 -13.96 4.94
CA SER A 64 1.40 -14.31 6.30
C SER A 64 1.54 -13.16 7.31
N ASP A 65 2.61 -12.37 7.23
CA ASP A 65 2.83 -11.20 8.11
C ASP A 65 1.87 -10.07 7.74
N VAL A 66 1.66 -9.84 6.44
CA VAL A 66 0.69 -8.84 5.95
C VAL A 66 -0.71 -9.16 6.47
N LEU A 67 -1.19 -10.40 6.29
CA LEU A 67 -2.49 -10.86 6.77
C LEU A 67 -2.67 -10.65 8.27
N ALA A 68 -1.66 -11.01 9.07
CA ALA A 68 -1.70 -10.88 10.51
C ALA A 68 -1.84 -9.42 10.98
N LYS A 69 -1.29 -8.46 10.22
CA LYS A 69 -1.20 -7.06 10.62
C LYS A 69 -2.30 -6.16 10.05
N ILE A 70 -2.80 -6.42 8.84
CA ILE A 70 -3.82 -5.55 8.21
C ILE A 70 -5.25 -5.86 8.68
N GLY A 71 -5.51 -7.10 9.09
CA GLY A 71 -6.86 -7.55 9.44
C GLY A 71 -7.87 -7.34 8.29
N THR A 72 -9.10 -6.93 8.62
CA THR A 72 -10.20 -6.81 7.65
C THR A 72 -10.69 -5.38 7.41
N ASN A 73 -10.09 -4.39 8.07
CA ASN A 73 -10.48 -2.98 7.96
C ASN A 73 -9.72 -2.29 6.83
N TYR A 74 -10.44 -1.71 5.88
CA TYR A 74 -9.87 -1.02 4.72
C TYR A 74 -10.62 0.26 4.36
N ILE A 75 -9.95 1.15 3.64
CA ILE A 75 -10.61 2.23 2.89
C ILE A 75 -11.17 1.62 1.60
N TYR A 76 -12.47 1.76 1.37
CA TYR A 76 -13.05 1.46 0.07
C TYR A 76 -12.94 2.68 -0.85
N ILE A 77 -12.41 2.49 -2.06
CA ILE A 77 -12.31 3.51 -3.11
C ILE A 77 -13.31 3.15 -4.22
N PRO A 78 -14.53 3.74 -4.24
CA PRO A 78 -15.59 3.32 -5.15
C PRO A 78 -15.24 3.44 -6.63
N ALA A 79 -14.53 4.52 -7.01
CA ALA A 79 -14.14 4.79 -8.39
C ALA A 79 -13.28 3.68 -9.00
N ALA A 80 -12.53 2.96 -8.18
CA ALA A 80 -11.66 1.86 -8.60
C ALA A 80 -12.19 0.48 -8.14
N LYS A 81 -13.31 0.42 -7.41
CA LYS A 81 -13.78 -0.78 -6.69
C LYS A 81 -12.66 -1.43 -5.87
N TYR A 82 -11.90 -0.60 -5.17
CA TYR A 82 -10.61 -0.96 -4.58
C TYR A 82 -10.67 -0.98 -3.05
N ALA A 83 -10.04 -1.97 -2.43
CA ALA A 83 -9.84 -2.02 -0.99
C ALA A 83 -8.38 -1.68 -0.64
N LEU A 84 -8.17 -0.59 0.08
CA LEU A 84 -6.84 -0.15 0.48
C LEU A 84 -6.64 -0.36 1.99
N PHE A 85 -5.61 -1.12 2.32
CA PHE A 85 -5.21 -1.42 3.68
C PHE A 85 -3.95 -0.62 4.06
N PHE A 86 -3.74 -0.45 5.36
CA PHE A 86 -2.51 0.13 5.89
C PHE A 86 -1.77 -0.94 6.67
N TYR A 87 -0.52 -1.18 6.28
CA TYR A 87 0.29 -2.27 6.78
C TYR A 87 1.35 -1.74 7.75
N PRO A 88 1.14 -1.86 9.07
CA PRO A 88 2.07 -1.32 10.06
C PRO A 88 3.34 -2.15 10.16
N LEU A 89 4.48 -1.46 10.19
CA LEU A 89 5.81 -2.04 10.36
C LEU A 89 6.54 -1.31 11.49
N SER A 90 7.37 -2.03 12.23
CA SER A 90 8.27 -1.42 13.22
C SER A 90 9.28 -0.50 12.54
N GLU A 91 9.78 -0.91 11.38
CA GLU A 91 10.71 -0.16 10.54
C GLU A 91 10.40 -0.43 9.06
N LEU A 92 10.57 0.56 8.20
CA LEU A 92 10.42 0.37 6.76
C LEU A 92 11.73 -0.17 6.17
N PRO A 93 11.67 -1.20 5.30
CA PRO A 93 12.83 -1.62 4.53
C PRO A 93 13.37 -0.48 3.67
N ASP A 94 14.68 -0.50 3.39
CA ASP A 94 15.30 0.41 2.44
C ASP A 94 14.65 0.21 1.05
N PRO A 95 14.14 1.26 0.38
CA PRO A 95 13.59 1.16 -0.97
C PRO A 95 14.51 0.48 -1.98
N LEU A 96 15.83 0.55 -1.82
CA LEU A 96 16.78 -0.14 -2.71
C LEU A 96 16.73 -1.67 -2.55
N SER A 97 16.32 -2.19 -1.39
CA SER A 97 16.25 -3.63 -1.13
C SER A 97 15.22 -4.36 -1.99
N PHE A 98 14.22 -3.66 -2.51
CA PHE A 98 13.19 -4.21 -3.40
C PHE A 98 13.75 -4.54 -4.79
N GLY A 99 14.93 -4.03 -5.14
CA GLY A 99 15.51 -4.17 -6.46
C GLY A 99 14.87 -3.25 -7.50
N THR A 100 15.26 -3.43 -8.75
CA THR A 100 14.83 -2.57 -9.88
C THR A 100 13.83 -3.25 -10.81
N ARG A 101 13.48 -4.50 -10.52
CA ARG A 101 12.51 -5.29 -11.28
C ARG A 101 11.71 -6.19 -10.35
N GLU A 102 10.44 -6.35 -10.67
CA GLU A 102 9.57 -7.33 -10.04
C GLU A 102 9.93 -8.73 -10.53
N LEU A 103 10.14 -9.68 -9.63
CA LEU A 103 10.52 -11.05 -9.95
C LEU A 103 9.38 -11.83 -10.61
N HIS A 104 8.12 -11.50 -10.29
CA HIS A 104 6.95 -12.19 -10.83
C HIS A 104 6.68 -11.82 -12.29
N THR A 105 6.66 -10.53 -12.62
CA THR A 105 6.29 -10.05 -13.97
C THR A 105 7.49 -9.64 -14.83
N GLY A 106 8.65 -9.36 -14.22
CA GLY A 106 9.81 -8.77 -14.88
C GLY A 106 9.69 -7.26 -15.14
N TYR A 107 8.61 -6.61 -14.71
CA TYR A 107 8.43 -5.17 -14.92
C TYR A 107 9.41 -4.33 -14.11
N PRO A 108 9.78 -3.13 -14.60
CA PRO A 108 10.54 -2.17 -13.81
C PRO A 108 9.82 -1.86 -12.49
N LEU A 109 10.59 -1.90 -11.41
CA LEU A 109 10.14 -1.65 -10.06
C LEU A 109 10.90 -0.45 -9.50
N GLU A 110 10.16 0.52 -8.98
CA GLU A 110 10.71 1.67 -8.27
C GLU A 110 9.92 1.86 -6.97
N VAL A 111 10.59 1.73 -5.83
CA VAL A 111 10.00 1.98 -4.51
C VAL A 111 10.55 3.29 -3.97
N VAL A 112 9.69 4.09 -3.35
CA VAL A 112 10.07 5.36 -2.72
C VAL A 112 9.51 5.47 -1.32
N CYS A 113 10.32 6.01 -0.41
CA CYS A 113 9.88 6.38 0.93
C CYS A 113 9.29 7.80 0.93
N CYS A 114 8.05 7.92 1.39
CA CYS A 114 7.30 9.16 1.51
C CYS A 114 7.01 9.44 2.99
N ASN A 115 6.51 10.65 3.28
CA ASN A 115 6.05 10.99 4.62
C ASN A 115 4.77 11.83 4.61
N SER A 116 3.97 11.70 5.68
CA SER A 116 2.66 12.33 5.78
C SER A 116 2.70 13.86 5.96
N ALA A 117 3.86 14.41 6.37
CA ALA A 117 4.05 15.85 6.53
C ALA A 117 4.12 16.54 5.16
N ASN A 118 4.95 16.01 4.26
CA ASN A 118 5.09 16.46 2.87
C ASN A 118 3.91 16.01 1.99
N GLY A 119 3.21 14.95 2.40
CA GLY A 119 2.11 14.37 1.65
C GLY A 119 2.60 13.67 0.38
N PHE A 120 1.72 13.56 -0.62
CA PHE A 120 2.08 12.99 -1.92
C PHE A 120 2.68 14.07 -2.83
N ASN A 121 4.01 14.13 -2.92
CA ASN A 121 4.77 14.95 -3.88
C ASN A 121 5.20 14.11 -5.10
N LEU A 122 4.30 13.25 -5.57
CA LEU A 122 4.52 12.33 -6.67
C LEU A 122 3.23 12.19 -7.49
N GLN A 123 3.37 11.75 -8.74
CA GLN A 123 2.22 11.39 -9.56
C GLN A 123 1.61 10.09 -9.03
N LEU A 124 0.41 10.18 -8.45
CA LEU A 124 -0.29 9.02 -7.93
C LEU A 124 -0.90 8.16 -9.04
N HIS A 125 -0.87 6.86 -8.84
CA HIS A 125 -1.60 5.91 -9.67
C HIS A 125 -3.10 6.28 -9.69
N PRO A 126 -3.79 6.26 -10.85
CA PRO A 126 -5.17 6.71 -10.99
C PRO A 126 -6.15 6.12 -9.96
N ARG A 127 -5.91 4.87 -9.56
CA ARG A 127 -6.70 4.15 -8.54
C ARG A 127 -6.76 4.87 -7.19
N LEU A 128 -5.71 5.62 -6.82
CA LEU A 128 -5.60 6.31 -5.52
C LEU A 128 -5.95 7.80 -5.59
N VAL A 129 -5.99 8.40 -6.79
CA VAL A 129 -6.15 9.84 -6.96
C VAL A 129 -7.41 10.37 -6.28
N THR A 130 -8.54 9.69 -6.46
CA THR A 130 -9.84 10.10 -5.87
C THR A 130 -9.86 9.97 -4.35
N ALA A 131 -9.04 9.09 -3.78
CA ALA A 131 -8.94 8.86 -2.34
C ALA A 131 -7.77 9.62 -1.69
N ARG A 132 -6.98 10.40 -2.44
CA ARG A 132 -5.75 11.08 -1.98
C ARG A 132 -5.90 11.76 -0.61
N LYS A 133 -6.95 12.58 -0.46
CA LYS A 133 -7.19 13.34 0.78
C LYS A 133 -7.49 12.42 1.96
N LEU A 134 -8.30 11.38 1.75
CA LEU A 134 -8.67 10.42 2.78
C LEU A 134 -7.46 9.59 3.21
N ILE A 135 -6.64 9.13 2.27
CA ILE A 135 -5.40 8.38 2.55
C ILE A 135 -4.46 9.24 3.42
N LEU A 136 -4.23 10.50 3.06
CA LEU A 136 -3.39 11.40 3.85
C LEU A 136 -3.95 11.67 5.24
N GLN A 137 -5.27 11.82 5.37
CA GLN A 137 -5.92 11.97 6.68
C GLN A 137 -5.68 10.75 7.57
N GLU A 138 -5.78 9.56 7.00
CA GLU A 138 -5.66 8.29 7.71
C GLU A 138 -4.21 7.97 8.10
N LEU A 139 -3.22 8.35 7.27
CA LEU A 139 -1.80 8.34 7.61
C LEU A 139 -1.51 9.34 8.75
N ARG A 140 -1.96 10.59 8.64
CA ARG A 140 -1.77 11.61 9.71
C ARG A 140 -2.46 11.25 11.02
N LYS A 141 -3.55 10.49 10.97
CA LYS A 141 -4.22 9.97 12.17
C LYS A 141 -3.33 8.95 12.89
N ARG A 142 -2.69 8.02 12.18
CA ARG A 142 -1.75 7.04 12.75
C ARG A 142 -0.61 7.69 13.52
N ALA A 143 -0.01 8.73 12.96
CA ALA A 143 1.03 9.52 13.62
C ALA A 143 0.61 10.18 14.96
N ARG A 144 -0.70 10.38 15.18
CA ARG A 144 -1.25 10.95 16.42
C ARG A 144 -1.58 9.89 17.45
N CYS A 145 -2.01 8.70 17.01
CA CYS A 145 -2.36 7.59 17.90
C CYS A 145 -1.14 7.00 18.63
N GLU A 146 0.08 7.10 18.08
CA GLU A 146 1.30 6.67 18.79
C GLU A 146 1.79 7.64 19.88
N ARG A 147 1.26 8.87 19.93
CA ARG A 147 1.64 9.85 20.97
C ARG A 147 0.78 9.74 22.23
N MET A 148 -0.12 8.76 22.29
CA MET A 148 -1.01 8.48 23.44
C MET A 148 -0.56 7.20 24.13
#